data_AF-A0A372QQY6-F1
#
_entry.id   AF-A0A372QQY6-F1
#
_cell.length_a   1.000
_cell.length_b   1.000
_cell.length_c   1.000
_cell.angle_alpha   90.00
_cell.angle_beta   90.00
_cell.angle_gamma   90.00
#
_symmetry.space_group_name_H-M   'P 1'
#
loop_
_entity.id
_entity.type
_entity.pdbx_description
1 polymer ?
#
loop_
_entity_poly.entity_id
_entity_poly.type
_entity_poly.pdbx_seq_one_letter_code
_entity_poly.pdbx_strand_id
1 'polypeptide(L)' 'MFTIVLTNKNALQIKNDDRRTVFLDISSIQKGNLKYFKKLGNAMKYSDVSEAFYTYLRVIANAHPDFNGNPSPMTTSK' A
#
# COMPACT_ATOMS: atom_id res chain seq x y z
N MET A 1 9.39 -4.49 -12.02
CA MET A 1 9.17 -5.28 -10.79
C MET A 1 8.92 -4.30 -9.65
N PHE A 2 7.82 -4.46 -8.92
CA PHE A 2 7.51 -3.64 -7.74
C PHE A 2 7.87 -4.43 -6.48
N THR A 3 8.46 -3.74 -5.51
CA THR A 3 8.86 -4.35 -4.23
C THR A 3 8.06 -3.66 -3.12
N ILE A 4 7.28 -4.45 -2.38
CA ILE A 4 6.60 -3.97 -1.17
C ILE A 4 7.51 -4.27 0.01
N VAL A 5 7.89 -3.24 0.76
CA VAL A 5 8.74 -3.37 1.95
C VAL A 5 7.90 -3.04 3.19
N LEU A 6 7.86 -3.98 4.13
CA LEU A 6 7.21 -3.79 5.44
C LEU A 6 8.30 -3.81 6.52
N THR A 7 8.48 -2.70 7.24
CA THR A 7 9.48 -2.61 8.32
C THR A 7 8.92 -1.89 9.54
N ASN A 8 9.08 -2.50 10.72
CA ASN A 8 8.74 -1.90 12.02
C ASN A 8 9.98 -1.55 12.87
N LYS A 9 11.17 -1.96 12.41
CA LYS A 9 12.40 -1.92 13.22
C LYS A 9 13.48 -1.02 12.61
N ASN A 10 13.67 -1.13 11.30
CA ASN A 10 14.77 -0.45 10.62
C ASN A 10 14.21 0.67 9.77
N ALA A 11 14.75 1.88 9.94
CA ALA A 11 14.52 2.97 9.00
C ALA A 11 15.14 2.58 7.64
N LEU A 12 14.43 2.85 6.56
CA LEU A 12 14.99 2.72 5.21
C LEU A 12 15.83 3.96 4.92
N GLN A 13 17.09 3.77 4.58
CA GLN A 13 17.93 4.86 4.10
C GLN A 13 17.56 5.15 2.65
N ILE A 14 16.96 6.30 2.41
CA ILE A 14 16.52 6.75 1.08
C ILE A 14 17.22 8.06 0.75
N LYS A 15 17.67 8.19 -0.49
CA LYS A 15 18.24 9.47 -0.96
C LYS A 15 17.12 10.49 -1.10
N ASN A 16 17.39 11.75 -0.76
CA ASN A 16 16.39 12.82 -0.86
C ASN A 16 15.77 12.94 -2.27
N ASP A 17 16.52 12.62 -3.32
CA ASP A 17 16.04 12.67 -4.71
C ASP A 17 15.54 11.32 -5.25
N ASP A 18 15.39 10.30 -4.38
CA ASP A 18 14.85 9.02 -4.81
C ASP A 18 13.36 9.12 -5.13
N ARG A 19 13.03 8.95 -6.40
CA ARG A 19 11.66 8.93 -6.92
C ARG A 19 11.16 7.51 -7.17
N ARG A 20 11.78 6.49 -6.57
CA ARG A 20 11.36 5.09 -6.78
C ARG A 20 10.58 4.54 -5.59
N THR A 21 10.57 5.25 -4.48
CA THR A 21 9.96 4.80 -3.23
C THR A 21 8.80 5.70 -2.83
N VAL A 22 7.68 5.08 -2.47
CA VAL A 22 6.50 5.76 -1.91
C VAL A 22 6.32 5.27 -0.47
N PHE A 23 6.27 6.21 0.47
CA PHE A 23 5.98 5.90 1.87
C PHE A 23 4.48 5.91 2.10
N LEU A 24 3.93 4.74 2.40
CA LEU A 24 2.55 4.59 2.84
C LEU A 24 2.56 4.40 4.36
N ASP A 25 2.05 5.38 5.10
CA ASP A 25 1.85 5.24 6.54
C ASP A 25 0.44 4.70 6.81
N ILE A 26 0.31 3.96 7.92
CA ILE A 26 -0.97 3.52 8.44
C ILE A 26 -1.65 4.73 9.08
N SER A 27 -2.96 4.88 8.88
CA SER A 27 -3.76 5.91 9.56
C SER A 27 -3.42 5.95 11.06
N SER A 28 -3.09 7.14 11.57
CA SER A 28 -2.72 7.35 12.98
C SER A 28 -3.79 6.80 13.94
N ILE A 29 -5.07 6.85 13.55
CA ILE A 29 -6.21 6.35 14.33
C ILE A 29 -6.16 4.84 14.52
N GLN A 30 -5.63 4.10 13.53
CA GLN A 30 -5.57 2.64 13.59
C GLN A 30 -4.23 2.13 14.14
N LYS A 31 -3.24 3.02 14.35
CA LYS A 31 -1.93 2.63 14.88
C LYS A 31 -2.08 1.99 16.26
N GLY A 32 -1.57 0.77 16.42
CA GLY A 32 -1.69 -0.01 17.66
C GLY A 32 -3.07 -0.64 17.90
N ASN A 33 -4.05 -0.47 17.01
CA ASN A 33 -5.38 -1.07 17.16
C ASN A 33 -5.37 -2.58 16.80
N LEU A 34 -4.90 -3.40 17.74
CA LEU A 34 -4.78 -4.85 17.58
C LEU A 34 -6.11 -5.53 17.24
N LYS A 35 -7.23 -5.03 17.80
CA LYS A 35 -8.56 -5.60 17.54
C LYS A 35 -8.97 -5.40 16.08
N TYR A 36 -8.75 -4.20 15.55
CA TYR A 36 -9.00 -3.90 14.14
C TYR A 36 -8.16 -4.80 13.23
N PHE A 37 -6.84 -4.85 13.45
CA PHE A 37 -5.95 -5.64 12.59
C PHE A 37 -6.18 -7.15 12.69
N LYS A 38 -6.58 -7.67 13.85
CA LYS A 38 -6.99 -9.08 13.98
C LYS A 38 -8.23 -9.37 13.14
N LYS A 39 -9.24 -8.49 13.17
CA LYS A 39 -10.45 -8.62 12.35
C LYS A 39 -10.10 -8.57 10.85
N LEU A 40 -9.27 -7.60 10.45
CA LEU A 40 -8.80 -7.46 9.07
C LEU A 40 -8.03 -8.70 8.60
N GLY A 41 -7.05 -9.15 9.39
CA GLY A 41 -6.26 -10.34 9.06
C GLY A 41 -7.09 -11.62 8.98
N ASN A 42 -8.16 -11.75 9.78
CA ASN A 42 -9.11 -12.84 9.62
C ASN A 42 -9.95 -12.71 8.36
N ALA A 43 -10.41 -11.51 8.02
CA ALA A 43 -11.17 -11.27 6.79
C ALA A 43 -10.35 -11.59 5.53
N MET A 44 -9.06 -11.24 5.52
CA MET A 44 -8.17 -11.51 4.40
C MET A 44 -7.92 -13.01 4.12
N LYS A 45 -8.32 -13.92 5.02
CA LYS A 45 -8.19 -15.37 4.82
C LYS A 45 -9.30 -15.97 3.96
N TYR A 46 -10.42 -15.26 3.78
CA TYR A 46 -11.51 -15.76 2.94
C TYR A 46 -11.14 -15.59 1.47
N SER A 47 -11.27 -16.66 0.68
CA SER A 47 -10.98 -16.68 -0.76
C SER A 47 -11.68 -15.54 -1.50
N ASP A 48 -12.96 -15.34 -1.18
CA ASP A 48 -13.85 -14.41 -1.85
C ASP A 48 -13.39 -12.95 -1.66
N VAL A 49 -12.71 -12.66 -0.55
CA VAL A 49 -12.15 -11.33 -0.30
C VAL A 49 -11.01 -11.04 -1.29
N SER A 50 -10.16 -12.03 -1.57
CA SER A 50 -9.08 -11.86 -2.54
C SER A 50 -9.61 -11.69 -3.97
N GLU A 51 -10.66 -12.44 -4.33
CA GLU A 51 -11.30 -12.36 -5.63
C GLU A 51 -12.05 -11.03 -5.82
N ALA A 52 -12.81 -10.60 -4.82
CA ALA A 52 -13.49 -9.31 -4.85
C ALA A 52 -12.49 -8.15 -4.94
N PHE A 53 -11.40 -8.21 -4.17
CA PHE A 53 -10.35 -7.20 -4.23
C PHE A 53 -9.65 -7.18 -5.60
N TYR A 54 -9.30 -8.34 -6.15
CA TYR A 54 -8.73 -8.43 -7.49
C TYR A 54 -9.67 -7.89 -8.57
N THR A 55 -10.95 -8.24 -8.51
CA THR A 55 -11.98 -7.77 -9.44
C THR A 55 -12.11 -6.25 -9.38
N TYR A 56 -12.15 -5.68 -8.18
CA TYR A 56 -12.15 -4.23 -7.97
C TYR A 56 -10.93 -3.55 -8.61
N LEU A 57 -9.72 -4.09 -8.36
CA LEU A 57 -8.49 -3.57 -8.98
C LEU A 57 -8.51 -3.68 -10.51
N ARG A 58 -9.06 -4.78 -11.05
CA ARG A 58 -9.15 -5.01 -12.49
C ARG A 58 -10.07 -3.99 -13.17
N VAL A 59 -11.18 -3.61 -12.54
CA VAL A 59 -12.07 -2.54 -13.04
C VAL A 59 -11.31 -1.23 -13.16
N ILE A 60 -10.53 -0.86 -12.14
CA ILE A 60 -9.71 0.36 -12.17
C ILE A 60 -8.65 0.28 -13.28
N ALA A 61 -7.94 -0.84 -13.38
CA ALA A 61 -6.91 -1.02 -14.40
C ALA A 61 -7.49 -0.91 -15.82
N ASN A 62 -8.66 -1.51 -16.07
CA ASN A 62 -9.33 -1.43 -17.36
C ASN A 62 -9.84 -0.01 -17.68
N ALA A 63 -10.21 0.78 -16.67
CA ALA A 63 -10.64 2.16 -16.85
C ALA A 63 -9.47 3.12 -17.17
N HIS A 64 -8.24 2.71 -16.87
CA HIS A 64 -7.04 3.52 -17.07
C HIS A 64 -5.96 2.75 -17.86
N PRO A 65 -6.22 2.37 -19.12
CA PRO A 65 -5.31 1.57 -19.92
C PRO A 65 -3.97 2.27 -20.21
N ASP A 66 -3.98 3.60 -20.25
CA ASP A 66 -2.80 4.43 -20.54
C ASP A 66 -2.05 4.87 -19.27
N PHE A 67 -2.39 4.33 -18.10
CA PHE A 67 -1.72 4.69 -16.86
C PHE A 67 -0.25 4.24 -16.90
N ASN A 68 0.66 5.18 -17.12
CA ASN A 68 2.10 4.92 -17.22
C ASN A 68 2.82 4.89 -15.85
N GLY A 69 2.07 4.97 -14.74
CA GLY A 69 2.61 5.25 -13.42
C GLY A 69 3.05 6.72 -13.32
N ASN A 70 2.24 7.56 -12.66
CA ASN A 70 2.62 8.94 -12.39
C ASN A 70 4.07 9.01 -11.84
N PRO A 71 4.85 10.06 -12.17
CA PRO A 71 6.13 10.28 -11.52
C PRO A 71 5.92 10.27 -10.01
N SER A 72 6.78 9.54 -9.28
CA SER A 72 6.55 9.34 -7.85
C SER A 72 6.35 10.68 -7.16
N PRO A 73 5.25 10.83 -6.41
CA PRO A 73 4.92 12.08 -5.76
C PRO A 73 6.04 12.44 -4.79
N MET A 74 6.44 13.71 -4.80
CA MET A 74 7.40 14.22 -3.83
C MET A 74 6.73 14.26 -2.46
N THR A 75 6.99 13.26 -1.63
CA THR A 75 6.54 13.27 -0.24
C THR A 75 7.42 14.22 0.55
N THR A 76 6.92 15.40 0.90
CA THR A 76 7.51 16.19 1.98
C THR A 76 7.22 15.46 3.28
N SER A 77 8.23 14.75 3.81
CA SER A 77 8.15 14.28 5.21
C SER A 77 7.92 15.50 6.10
N LYS A 78 7.02 15.37 7.07
CA LYS A 78 7.01 16.26 8.24
C LYS A 78 8.26 16.01 9.09
#